data_AF-A0A354F5F2-F1
#
_entry.id   AF-A0A354F5F2-F1
#
_cell.length_a   1.000
_cell.length_b   1.000
_cell.length_c   1.000
_cell.angle_alpha   90.00
_cell.angle_beta   90.00
_cell.angle_gamma   90.00
#
_symmetry.space_group_name_H-M   'P 1'
#
loop_
_entity.id
_entity.type
_entity.pdbx_description
1 polymer ?
#
loop_
_entity_poly.entity_id
_entity_poly.type
_entity_poly.pdbx_seq_one_letter_code
_entity_poly.pdbx_strand_id
1 'polypeptide(L)' 'MPRLTPVHWKTLKCIFEKAGFVYNRTEGSHIVLEKEGVKRPIIIPKYDEIGLDIIKPCM' A
#
# COMPACT_ATOMS: atom_id res chain seq x y z
N MET A 1 -2.66 11.00 20.29
CA MET A 1 -2.78 9.76 19.50
C MET A 1 -2.65 10.13 18.04
N PRO A 2 -1.66 9.60 17.28
CA PRO A 2 -1.55 9.89 15.86
C PRO A 2 -2.79 9.36 15.14
N ARG A 3 -3.56 10.25 14.51
CA ARG A 3 -4.74 9.90 13.72
C ARG A 3 -4.24 9.30 12.41
N LEU A 4 -4.52 8.03 12.15
CA LEU A 4 -4.37 7.48 10.82
C LEU A 4 -5.48 8.08 9.94
N THR A 5 -5.14 9.12 9.20
CA THR A 5 -6.03 9.71 8.20
C THR A 5 -6.01 8.85 6.94
N PRO A 6 -7.17 8.51 6.36
CA PRO A 6 -7.21 7.85 5.07
C PRO A 6 -6.50 8.74 4.05
N VAL A 7 -5.58 8.14 3.30
CA VAL A 7 -4.83 8.82 2.25
C VAL A 7 -5.11 8.13 0.92
N HIS A 8 -5.20 8.93 -0.13
CA HIS A 8 -5.44 8.43 -1.47
C HIS A 8 -4.31 7.48 -1.90
N TRP A 9 -4.65 6.39 -2.60
CA TRP A 9 -3.71 5.33 -2.98
C TRP A 9 -2.49 5.84 -3.76
N LYS A 10 -2.64 6.92 -4.55
CA LYS A 10 -1.54 7.56 -5.29
C LYS A 10 -0.45 8.09 -4.33
N THR A 11 -0.86 8.67 -3.21
CA THR A 11 0.06 9.20 -2.20
C THR A 11 0.83 8.06 -1.55
N LEU A 12 0.15 6.97 -1.18
CA LEU A 12 0.81 5.78 -0.64
C LEU A 12 1.80 5.19 -1.64
N LYS A 13 1.39 5.03 -2.90
CA LYS A 13 2.26 4.55 -3.98
C LYS A 13 3.55 5.38 -4.07
N CYS A 14 3.45 6.71 -4.10
CA CYS A 14 4.63 7.59 -4.13
C CYS A 14 5.53 7.45 -2.90
N ILE A 15 4.95 7.26 -1.70
CA ILE A 15 5.73 7.05 -0.47
C ILE A 15 6.49 5.72 -0.54
N PHE A 16 5.84 4.64 -0.96
CA PHE A 16 6.49 3.33 -1.08
C PHE A 16 7.53 3.32 -2.20
N GLU A 17 7.27 3.97 -3.33
CA GLU A 17 8.28 4.16 -4.39
C GLU A 17 9.51 4.91 -3.85
N LYS A 18 9.32 5.98 -3.07
CA LYS A 18 10.42 6.70 -2.40
C LYS A 18 11.13 5.87 -1.32
N ALA A 19 10.42 4.95 -0.68
CA ALA A 19 10.99 4.01 0.29
C ALA A 19 11.77 2.85 -0.38
N GLY A 20 11.84 2.83 -1.72
CA GLY A 20 12.57 1.83 -2.50
C GLY A 20 11.75 0.57 -2.80
N PHE A 21 10.43 0.65 -2.73
CA PHE A 21 9.57 -0.40 -3.30
C PHE A 21 9.39 -0.15 -4.79
N VAL A 22 9.55 -1.20 -5.57
CA VAL A 22 9.32 -1.22 -7.00
C VAL A 22 7.94 -1.77 -7.30
N TYR A 23 7.30 -1.20 -8.30
CA TYR A 23 6.05 -1.72 -8.82
C TYR A 23 6.31 -3.07 -9.50
N ASN A 24 5.63 -4.13 -9.06
CA ASN A 24 5.71 -5.44 -9.69
C ASN A 24 4.57 -5.64 -10.69
N ARG A 25 3.33 -5.69 -10.18
CA ARG A 25 2.14 -6.00 -11.00
C ARG A 25 0.88 -5.36 -10.46
N THR A 26 -0.14 -5.25 -11.30
CA THR A 26 -1.50 -4.89 -10.87
C THR A 26 -2.43 -6.03 -11.21
N GLU A 27 -3.14 -6.55 -10.21
CA GLU A 27 -4.19 -7.55 -10.40
C GLU A 27 -5.56 -6.92 -10.09
N GLY A 28 -6.34 -6.68 -11.14
CA GLY A 28 -7.63 -5.98 -11.04
C GLY A 28 -7.48 -4.57 -10.45
N SER A 29 -8.03 -4.37 -9.25
CA SER A 29 -7.93 -3.10 -8.52
C SER A 29 -6.77 -3.05 -7.53
N HIS A 30 -5.88 -4.05 -7.48
CA HIS A 30 -4.80 -4.11 -6.48
C HIS A 30 -3.43 -3.95 -7.13
N ILE A 31 -2.67 -2.97 -6.65
CA ILE A 31 -1.28 -2.72 -7.03
C ILE A 31 -0.36 -3.49 -6.08
N VAL A 32 0.54 -4.29 -6.62
CA VAL A 32 1.55 -5.03 -5.87
C VAL A 32 2.90 -4.34 -6.03
N LEU A 33 3.48 -3.97 -4.89
CA LEU A 33 4.79 -3.37 -4.74
C LEU A 33 5.70 -4.36 -4.03
N GLU A 34 6.90 -4.57 -4.55
CA GLU A 34 7.91 -5.42 -3.94
C GLU A 34 9.18 -4.65 -3.68
N LYS A 35 10.01 -5.15 -2.79
CA LYS A 35 11.32 -4.57 -2.51
C LYS A 35 12.30 -5.70 -2.27
N GLU A 36 13.45 -5.63 -2.93
CA GLU A 36 14.53 -6.57 -2.68
C GLU A 36 14.93 -6.53 -1.20
N GLY A 37 14.88 -7.70 -0.54
CA GLY A 37 15.12 -7.83 0.90
C GLY A 37 13.87 -7.80 1.79
N VAL A 38 12.68 -7.48 1.24
CA VAL A 38 11.42 -7.59 1.98
C VAL A 38 10.67 -8.84 1.53
N LYS A 39 10.55 -9.83 2.42
CA LYS A 39 9.88 -11.11 2.12
C LYS A 39 8.42 -10.98 1.73
N ARG A 40 7.74 -9.89 2.12
CA ARG A 40 6.30 -9.71 1.94
C ARG A 40 6.01 -8.52 1.02
N PRO A 41 5.32 -8.74 -0.11
CA PRO A 41 4.95 -7.64 -0.99
C PRO A 41 3.87 -6.78 -0.34
N ILE A 42 3.88 -5.49 -0.68
CA ILE A 42 2.87 -4.50 -0.26
C ILE A 42 1.78 -4.47 -1.32
N ILE A 43 0.53 -4.61 -0.89
CA ILE A 43 -0.63 -4.60 -1.78
C ILE A 43 -1.44 -3.35 -1.48
N ILE A 44 -1.60 -2.47 -2.48
CA ILE A 44 -2.36 -1.23 -2.39
C ILE A 44 -3.57 -1.34 -3.30
N PRO A 45 -4.80 -1.40 -2.76
CA PRO A 45 -5.99 -1.30 -3.58
C PRO A 45 -6.17 0.12 -4.16
N LYS A 46 -6.68 0.23 -5.38
CA LYS A 46 -7.09 1.49 -6.03
C LYS A 46 -8.49 1.92 -5.59
N TYR A 47 -8.75 1.97 -4.28
CA TYR A 47 -9.94 2.63 -3.76
C TYR A 47 -9.62 4.10 -3.49
N ASP A 48 -10.61 4.98 -3.68
CA ASP A 48 -10.45 6.43 -3.47
C ASP A 48 -10.07 6.74 -2.01
N GLU A 49 -10.61 5.95 -1.07
CA GLU A 49 -10.25 5.95 0.34
C GLU A 49 -9.77 4.57 0.78
N ILE A 50 -8.50 4.45 1.13
CA ILE A 50 -7.96 3.28 1.84
C ILE A 50 -8.44 3.38 3.29
N GLY A 51 -9.53 2.68 3.61
CA GLY A 51 -10.05 2.59 4.97
C GLY A 51 -9.12 1.86 5.93
N LEU A 52 -9.27 2.15 7.23
CA LEU A 52 -8.53 1.52 8.33
C LEU A 52 -8.67 -0.02 8.39
N ASP A 53 -9.66 -0.58 7.69
CA ASP A 53 -9.89 -2.02 7.54
C ASP A 53 -8.69 -2.77 6.94
N ILE A 54 -7.88 -2.10 6.11
CA ILE A 54 -6.70 -2.72 5.48
C ILE A 54 -5.48 -2.71 6.44
N ILE A 55 -5.49 -1.81 7.43
CA ILE A 55 -4.37 -1.63 8.38
C ILE A 55 -4.52 -2.53 9.60
N LYS A 56 -5.70 -3.12 9.85
CA LYS A 56 -5.85 -4.11 10.91
C LYS A 56 -5.18 -5.43 10.47
N PRO A 57 -4.11 -5.90 11.15
CA PRO A 57 -3.75 -7.30 11.02
C PRO A 57 -4.91 -8.16 11.53
N CYS A 58 -5.23 -9.21 10.79
CA CYS A 58 -6.13 -10.26 11.25
C CYS A 58 -5.60 -10.75 12.60
N MET A 59 -6.41 -10.55 13.65
CA MET A 59 -6.20 -11.13 14.97
C MET A 59 -6.47 -12.63 14.91
#